data_AF-A0A923PDQ4-F1
#
_entry.id   AF-A0A923PDQ4-F1
#
_cell.length_a   1.000
_cell.length_b   1.000
_cell.length_c   1.000
_cell.angle_alpha   90.00
_cell.angle_beta   90.00
_cell.angle_gamma   90.00
#
_symmetry.space_group_name_H-M   'P 1'
#
loop_
_entity.id
_entity.type
_entity.pdbx_description
1 polymer ?
#
loop_
_entity_poly.entity_id
_entity_poly.type
_entity_poly.pdbx_seq_one_letter_code
_entity_poly.pdbx_strand_id
1 'polypeptide(L)'
;MNARFSRARNPNSPGHAACVIWLEHTLRQFADEVELQKFKAQGYNETLALTNIIARFNSQATSRILLAAHWDTRPRAEHDEDKSRRNEPIIGANDGASGVAVLLEIASLLKSQ
;
A
#
# COMPACT_ATOMS: atom_id res chain seq x y z
N MET A 1 8.19 -5.94 -18.47
CA MET A 1 8.57 -5.28 -17.19
C MET A 1 9.06 -3.88 -17.52
N ASN A 2 8.27 -2.83 -17.26
CA ASN A 2 8.71 -1.43 -17.45
C ASN A 2 8.35 -0.64 -16.19
N ALA A 3 9.36 0.06 -15.67
CA ALA A 3 9.39 0.77 -14.40
C ALA A 3 8.11 1.58 -14.09
N ARG A 4 7.38 1.20 -13.04
CA ARG A 4 6.28 2.00 -12.45
C ARG A 4 6.41 2.22 -10.94
N PHE A 5 7.55 1.89 -10.33
CA PHE A 5 7.75 1.98 -8.88
C PHE A 5 8.35 3.30 -8.38
N SER A 6 8.60 4.30 -9.26
CA SER A 6 9.29 5.54 -8.89
C SER A 6 8.38 6.71 -8.51
N ARG A 7 7.09 6.48 -8.22
CA ARG A 7 6.16 7.55 -7.85
C ARG A 7 5.74 7.39 -6.38
N ALA A 8 5.67 8.51 -5.67
CA ALA A 8 5.05 8.58 -4.36
C ALA A 8 3.61 8.05 -4.42
N ARG A 9 3.15 7.45 -3.32
CA ARG A 9 1.83 6.83 -3.18
C ARG A 9 1.00 7.60 -2.18
N ASN A 10 1.15 8.92 -2.15
CA ASN A 10 0.38 9.76 -1.25
C ASN A 10 -1.10 9.73 -1.67
N PRO A 11 -2.05 9.74 -0.72
CA PRO A 11 -3.48 9.70 -1.03
C PRO A 11 -3.89 10.74 -2.08
N ASN A 12 -4.95 10.43 -2.82
CA ASN A 12 -5.47 11.22 -3.96
C ASN A 12 -4.52 11.37 -5.17
N SER A 13 -3.26 10.93 -5.10
CA SER A 13 -2.33 11.00 -6.23
C SER A 13 -2.58 9.90 -7.29
N PRO A 14 -2.13 10.11 -8.54
CA PRO A 14 -2.11 9.05 -9.55
C PRO A 14 -1.25 7.84 -9.15
N GLY A 15 -0.18 8.06 -8.37
CA GLY A 15 0.68 6.98 -7.88
C GLY A 15 -0.03 6.08 -6.88
N HIS A 16 -0.82 6.66 -5.96
CA HIS A 16 -1.67 5.91 -5.05
C HIS A 16 -2.72 5.08 -5.81
N ALA A 17 -3.45 5.68 -6.75
CA ALA A 17 -4.46 4.98 -7.55
C ALA A 17 -3.86 3.81 -8.36
N ALA A 18 -2.71 4.02 -9.00
CA ALA A 18 -2.02 2.97 -9.75
C ALA A 18 -1.52 1.84 -8.84
N CYS A 19 -1.07 2.18 -7.63
CA CYS A 19 -0.57 1.20 -6.66
C CYS A 19 -1.70 0.32 -6.09
N VAL A 20 -2.90 0.86 -5.83
CA VAL A 20 -4.07 0.03 -5.47
C VAL A 20 -4.32 -1.05 -6.51
N ILE A 21 -4.37 -0.66 -7.79
CA ILE A 21 -4.64 -1.59 -8.91
C ILE A 21 -3.54 -2.65 -8.98
N TRP A 22 -2.28 -2.25 -8.86
CA TRP A 22 -1.16 -3.18 -8.91
C TRP A 22 -1.16 -4.16 -7.73
N LEU A 23 -1.39 -3.67 -6.50
CA LEU A 23 -1.44 -4.51 -5.30
C LEU A 23 -2.62 -5.48 -5.35
N GLU A 24 -3.80 -5.01 -5.75
CA GLU A 24 -4.97 -5.88 -5.94
C GLU A 24 -4.66 -6.99 -6.95
N HIS A 25 -4.19 -6.63 -8.14
CA HIS A 25 -3.87 -7.60 -9.18
C HIS A 25 -2.81 -8.60 -8.72
N THR A 26 -1.77 -8.13 -8.02
CA THR A 26 -0.69 -8.97 -7.52
C THR A 26 -1.18 -9.93 -6.43
N LEU A 27 -1.91 -9.43 -5.42
CA LEU A 27 -2.43 -10.26 -4.33
C LEU A 27 -3.45 -11.29 -4.82
N ARG A 28 -4.25 -10.97 -5.85
CA ARG A 28 -5.19 -11.92 -6.48
C ARG A 28 -4.47 -13.11 -7.14
N GLN A 29 -3.17 -13.02 -7.41
CA GLN A 29 -2.39 -14.15 -7.90
C GLN A 29 -2.03 -15.14 -6.78
N PHE A 30 -2.12 -14.73 -5.52
CA PHE A 30 -1.64 -15.47 -4.36
C PHE A 30 -2.74 -15.86 -3.37
N ALA A 31 -3.65 -14.94 -3.05
CA ALA A 31 -4.66 -15.10 -2.01
C ALA A 31 -5.96 -15.71 -2.53
N ASP A 32 -6.70 -16.39 -1.65
CA ASP A 32 -8.02 -16.95 -1.97
C ASP A 32 -9.06 -15.86 -2.24
N GLU A 33 -8.97 -14.77 -1.46
CA GLU A 33 -9.87 -13.63 -1.56
C GLU A 33 -9.09 -12.33 -1.39
N VAL A 34 -9.42 -11.33 -2.21
CA VAL A 34 -8.93 -9.96 -2.07
C VAL A 34 -10.11 -9.00 -2.06
N GLU A 35 -10.24 -8.25 -0.96
CA GLU A 35 -11.25 -7.22 -0.76
C GLU A 35 -10.59 -5.83 -0.79
N LEU A 36 -11.20 -4.91 -1.53
CA LEU A 36 -10.88 -3.49 -1.47
C LEU A 36 -11.90 -2.75 -0.62
N GLN A 37 -11.53 -2.44 0.61
CA GLN A 37 -12.35 -1.62 1.48
C GLN A 37 -12.03 -0.14 1.25
N LYS A 38 -12.88 0.52 0.45
CA LYS A 38 -12.76 1.94 0.10
C LYS A 38 -13.49 2.81 1.13
N PHE A 39 -12.85 3.90 1.54
CA PHE A 39 -13.44 4.86 2.47
C PHE A 39 -12.89 6.27 2.26
N LYS A 40 -13.50 7.25 2.93
CA LYS A 40 -13.04 8.64 2.93
C LYS A 40 -12.73 9.07 4.36
N ALA A 41 -11.68 9.87 4.54
CA ALA A 41 -11.32 10.46 5.83
C ALA A 41 -10.79 11.88 5.64
N GLN A 42 -10.92 12.74 6.66
CA GLN A 42 -10.29 14.06 6.64
C GLN A 42 -8.80 13.93 6.99
N GLY A 43 -7.93 14.60 6.23
CA GLY A 43 -6.49 14.62 6.49
C GLY A 43 -5.78 15.63 5.59
N TYR A 44 -4.66 16.20 6.05
CA TYR A 44 -3.89 17.21 5.30
C TYR A 44 -4.72 18.41 4.77
N ASN A 45 -5.75 18.83 5.53
CA ASN A 45 -6.71 19.89 5.15
C ASN A 45 -7.54 19.56 3.89
N GLU A 46 -7.68 18.29 3.55
CA GLU A 46 -8.54 17.80 2.46
C GLU A 46 -9.26 16.50 2.84
N THR A 47 -10.18 16.06 1.97
CA THR A 47 -10.80 14.73 2.10
C THR A 47 -9.99 13.72 1.30
N LEU A 48 -9.42 12.73 1.99
CA LEU A 48 -8.61 11.68 1.41
C LEU A 48 -9.51 10.52 0.95
N ALA A 49 -9.36 10.08 -0.29
CA ALA A 49 -9.91 8.83 -0.78
C ALA A 49 -8.92 7.69 -0.52
N LEU A 50 -9.26 6.82 0.43
CA LEU A 50 -8.38 5.80 0.98
C LEU A 50 -8.88 4.40 0.62
N THR A 51 -7.97 3.42 0.64
CA THR A 51 -8.29 2.02 0.36
C THR A 51 -7.45 1.10 1.24
N ASN A 52 -8.13 0.33 2.08
CA ASN A 52 -7.53 -0.84 2.70
C ASN A 52 -7.61 -2.00 1.70
N ILE A 53 -6.51 -2.75 1.55
CA ILE A 53 -6.39 -3.90 0.65
C ILE A 53 -6.23 -5.14 1.52
N ILE A 54 -7.24 -5.99 1.56
CA ILE A 54 -7.31 -7.12 2.49
C ILE A 54 -7.21 -8.41 1.68
N ALA A 55 -6.09 -9.13 1.85
CA ALA A 55 -5.89 -10.45 1.27
C ALA A 55 -6.17 -11.52 2.34
N ARG A 56 -7.02 -12.50 2.03
CA ARG A 56 -7.39 -13.61 2.92
C ARG A 56 -6.90 -14.92 2.33
N PHE A 57 -6.33 -15.72 3.22
CA PHE A 57 -5.90 -17.10 2.97
C PHE A 57 -6.66 -18.02 3.92
N ASN A 58 -7.00 -19.22 3.46
CA ASN A 58 -7.78 -20.21 4.19
C ASN A 58 -9.01 -19.57 4.86
N SER A 59 -9.94 -19.02 4.06
CA SER A 59 -11.07 -18.23 4.56
C SER A 59 -12.03 -19.00 5.48
N GLN A 60 -11.99 -20.34 5.48
CA GLN A 60 -12.80 -21.19 6.37
C GLN A 60 -12.20 -21.36 7.78
N ALA A 61 -10.93 -20.99 7.98
CA ALA A 61 -10.29 -21.08 9.29
C ALA A 61 -10.87 -20.07 10.29
N THR A 62 -11.24 -20.57 11.48
CA THR A 62 -11.80 -19.77 12.58
C THR A 62 -10.73 -19.12 13.45
N SER A 63 -9.55 -19.73 13.57
CA SER A 63 -8.37 -19.11 14.17
C SER A 63 -7.54 -18.41 13.09
N ARG A 64 -7.23 -17.13 13.29
CA ARG A 64 -6.60 -16.28 12.27
C ARG A 64 -5.45 -15.47 12.82
N ILE A 65 -4.45 -15.23 11.98
CA ILE A 65 -3.33 -14.30 12.22
C ILE A 65 -3.51 -13.11 11.29
N LEU A 66 -3.29 -11.90 11.82
CA LEU A 66 -3.26 -10.67 11.03
C LEU A 66 -1.81 -10.21 10.86
N LEU A 67 -1.39 -10.10 9.61
CA LEU A 67 -0.16 -9.40 9.22
C LEU A 67 -0.56 -8.12 8.48
N ALA A 68 0.06 -6.99 8.82
CA ALA A 68 -0.32 -5.71 8.26
C ALA A 68 0.88 -4.78 8.06
N ALA A 69 0.79 -3.95 7.03
CA ALA A 69 1.69 -2.85 6.74
C ALA A 69 0.88 -1.70 6.11
N HIS A 70 1.28 -0.45 6.33
CA HIS A 70 0.75 0.66 5.55
C HIS A 70 1.46 0.71 4.18
N TRP A 71 0.79 1.23 3.16
CA TRP A 71 1.29 1.19 1.77
C TRP A 71 1.33 2.57 1.10
N ASP A 72 0.59 3.54 1.62
CA ASP A 72 0.61 4.94 1.20
C ASP A 72 1.93 5.62 1.60
N THR A 73 2.17 6.82 1.06
CA THR A 73 3.33 7.65 1.44
C THR A 73 2.89 9.00 1.98
N ARG A 74 3.73 9.59 2.83
CA ARG A 74 3.48 10.97 3.28
C ARG A 74 3.53 11.94 2.08
N PRO A 75 2.61 12.91 1.98
CA PRO A 75 2.57 13.89 0.88
C PRO A 75 3.63 14.99 1.00
N ARG A 76 4.43 15.01 2.10
CA ARG A 76 5.40 16.06 2.41
C ARG A 76 6.65 15.48 3.08
N ALA A 77 7.82 15.97 2.72
CA ALA A 77 9.12 15.64 3.27
C ALA A 77 9.54 16.62 4.38
N GLU A 78 8.73 16.76 5.43
CA GLU A 78 8.84 17.84 6.44
C GLU A 78 10.23 17.96 7.10
N HIS A 79 10.98 16.85 7.12
CA HIS A 79 12.33 16.74 7.70
C HIS A 79 13.47 16.77 6.67
N ASP A 80 13.21 17.08 5.40
CA ASP A 80 14.26 17.20 4.39
C ASP A 80 15.26 18.30 4.80
N GLU A 81 16.55 18.01 4.61
CA GLU A 81 17.64 18.96 4.91
C GLU A 81 17.55 20.16 3.98
N ASP A 82 17.18 19.92 2.71
CA ASP A 82 16.82 20.98 1.79
C ASP A 82 15.40 21.49 2.10
N LYS A 83 15.35 22.68 2.70
CA LYS A 83 14.09 23.34 3.07
C LYS A 83 13.15 23.55 1.89
N SER A 84 13.68 23.70 0.67
CA SER A 84 12.85 23.91 -0.52
C SER A 84 12.02 22.68 -0.90
N ARG A 85 12.47 21.49 -0.48
CA ARG A 85 11.86 20.20 -0.80
C ARG A 85 10.86 19.70 0.24
N ARG A 86 10.70 20.42 1.36
CA ARG A 86 9.87 19.97 2.50
C ARG A 86 8.39 19.80 2.20
N ASN A 87 7.91 20.40 1.12
CA ASN A 87 6.53 20.25 0.65
C ASN A 87 6.36 19.19 -0.46
N GLU A 88 7.44 18.50 -0.84
CA GLU A 88 7.39 17.43 -1.83
C GLU A 88 6.97 16.09 -1.19
N PRO A 89 6.21 15.24 -1.90
CA PRO A 89 5.92 13.88 -1.44
C PRO A 89 7.18 13.02 -1.30
N ILE A 90 7.22 12.18 -0.26
CA ILE A 90 8.30 11.19 -0.11
C ILE A 90 8.00 9.94 -0.94
N ILE A 91 9.07 9.28 -1.42
CA ILE A 91 8.95 8.01 -2.16
C ILE A 91 8.52 6.85 -1.23
N GLY A 92 8.87 6.92 0.06
CA GLY A 92 8.49 5.93 1.08
C GLY A 92 8.99 4.52 0.78
N ALA A 93 10.24 4.37 0.35
CA ALA A 93 10.80 3.05 0.03
C ALA A 93 10.86 2.14 1.28
N ASN A 94 11.31 2.69 2.40
CA ASN A 94 11.29 1.99 3.69
C ASN A 94 9.98 2.22 4.45
N ASP A 95 9.57 3.48 4.57
CA ASP A 95 8.32 3.91 5.22
C ASP A 95 7.11 3.61 4.31
N GLY A 96 6.66 2.37 4.38
CA GLY A 96 5.55 1.81 3.60
C GLY A 96 5.96 0.62 2.75
N ALA A 97 6.73 0.85 1.67
CA ALA A 97 6.97 -0.18 0.66
C ALA A 97 7.75 -1.41 1.17
N SER A 98 8.65 -1.26 2.15
CA SER A 98 9.42 -2.38 2.70
C SER A 98 8.51 -3.43 3.37
N GLY A 99 7.59 -2.99 4.24
CA GLY A 99 6.63 -3.88 4.90
C GLY A 99 5.71 -4.55 3.89
N VAL A 100 5.22 -3.79 2.90
CA VAL A 100 4.41 -4.34 1.81
C VAL A 100 5.18 -5.41 1.02
N ALA A 101 6.45 -5.18 0.70
CA ALA A 101 7.27 -6.15 -0.02
C ALA A 101 7.45 -7.47 0.75
N VAL A 102 7.73 -7.39 2.06
CA VAL A 102 7.83 -8.58 2.92
C VAL A 102 6.49 -9.35 2.94
N LEU A 103 5.37 -8.64 3.09
CA LEU A 103 4.05 -9.29 3.11
C LEU A 103 3.66 -9.90 1.77
N LEU A 104 4.05 -9.28 0.64
CA LEU A 104 3.85 -9.85 -0.69
C LEU A 104 4.64 -11.15 -0.88
N GLU A 105 5.87 -11.22 -0.37
CA GLU A 105 6.65 -12.45 -0.42
C GLU A 105 6.05 -13.54 0.47
N ILE A 106 5.60 -13.19 1.68
CA ILE A 106 4.87 -14.13 2.54
C ILE A 106 3.60 -14.64 1.84
N ALA A 107 2.83 -13.75 1.20
CA ALA A 107 1.66 -14.13 0.42
C ALA A 107 2.01 -15.11 -0.72
N SER A 108 3.10 -14.87 -1.44
CA SER A 108 3.62 -15.76 -2.48
C SER A 108 3.95 -17.15 -1.93
N LEU A 109 4.61 -17.22 -0.77
CA LEU A 109 4.94 -18.48 -0.10
C LEU A 109 3.69 -19.24 0.37
N LEU A 110 2.70 -18.53 0.92
CA LEU A 110 1.44 -19.12 1.37
C LEU A 110 0.59 -19.72 0.26
N LYS A 111 0.71 -19.21 -0.99
CA LYS A 111 0.03 -19.81 -2.16
C LYS A 111 0.45 -21.28 -2.40
N SER A 112 1.69 -21.61 -2.07
CA SER A 112 2.30 -22.90 -2.39
C SER A 112 2.01 -24.02 -1.40
N GLN A 113 1.15 -23.77 -0.41
CA GLN A 113 0.82 -24.68 0.68
C GLN A 113 -0.64 -25.14 0.63
#